data_AF-A0A352GQ28-F1
#
_entry.id   AF-A0A352GQ28-F1
#
_cell.length_a   1.000
_cell.length_b   1.000
_cell.length_c   1.000
_cell.angle_alpha   90.00
_cell.angle_beta   90.00
_cell.angle_gamma   90.00
#
_symmetry.space_group_name_H-M   'P 1'
#
loop_
_entity.id
_entity.type
_entity.pdbx_description
1 polymer ?
#
loop_
_entity_poly.entity_id
_entity_poly.type
_entity_poly.pdbx_seq_one_letter_code
_entity_poly.pdbx_strand_id
1 'polypeptide(L)' 'MPELPEVETVRRGLMPAMQGQRLDAVIPRRPNLRFPLPDGLASGSRAA' A
#
# COMPACT_ATOMS: atom_id res chain seq x y z
N MET A 1 16.65 7.83 0.59
CA MET A 1 15.80 7.30 1.68
C MET A 1 15.11 8.52 2.27
N PRO A 2 13.77 8.58 2.33
CA PRO A 2 13.11 9.70 2.99
C PRO A 2 13.46 9.73 4.47
N GLU A 3 13.51 10.91 5.07
CA GLU A 3 13.68 11.06 6.52
C GLU A 3 12.32 11.00 7.22
N LEU A 4 12.33 11.05 8.55
CA LEU A 4 11.12 10.96 9.36
C LEU A 4 10.09 12.06 9.01
N PRO A 5 10.47 13.34 8.79
CA PRO A 5 9.51 14.39 8.46
C PRO A 5 8.76 14.15 7.15
N GLU A 6 9.42 13.65 6.10
CA GLU A 6 8.76 13.32 4.83
C GLU A 6 7.82 12.13 4.99
N VAL A 7 8.22 11.11 5.75
CA VAL A 7 7.38 9.94 6.03
C VAL A 7 6.10 10.35 6.75
N GLU A 8 6.19 11.23 7.75
CA GLU A 8 5.02 11.70 8.50
C GLU A 8 4.09 12.55 7.64
N THR A 9 4.65 13.35 6.74
CA THR A 9 3.87 14.14 5.77
C THR A 9 3.02 13.24 4.87
N VAL A 10 3.64 12.20 4.29
CA VAL A 10 2.92 11.23 3.44
C VAL A 10 1.89 10.45 4.25
N ARG A 11 2.25 10.00 5.47
CA ARG A 11 1.34 9.29 6.36
C ARG A 11 0.08 10.10 6.65
N ARG A 12 0.21 11.35 7.12
CA ARG A 12 -0.93 12.22 7.44
C ARG A 12 -1.77 12.54 6.21
N GLY A 13 -1.14 12.71 5.05
CA GLY A 13 -1.86 12.94 3.78
C GLY A 13 -2.71 11.76 3.34
N LEU A 14 -2.27 10.52 3.59
CA LEU A 14 -2.99 9.31 3.20
C LEU A 14 -4.12 8.93 4.17
N MET A 15 -3.99 9.26 5.47
CA MET A 15 -4.94 8.84 6.51
C MET A 15 -6.42 9.12 6.18
N PRO A 16 -6.83 10.32 5.71
CA PRO A 16 -8.24 10.62 5.43
C PRO A 16 -8.86 9.74 4.32
N ALA A 17 -8.05 9.32 3.36
CA ALA A 17 -8.50 8.51 2.22
C ALA A 17 -8.43 7.00 2.50
N MET A 18 -7.58 6.57 3.44
CA MET A 18 -7.31 5.15 3.66
C MET A 18 -7.92 4.60 4.96
N GLN A 19 -8.01 5.41 6.01
CA GLN A 19 -8.42 4.91 7.33
C GLN A 19 -9.89 4.48 7.33
N GLY A 20 -10.16 3.29 7.86
CA GLY A 20 -11.50 2.70 7.92
C GLY A 20 -12.02 2.14 6.59
N GLN A 21 -11.26 2.29 5.50
CA GLN A 21 -11.62 1.76 4.19
C GLN A 21 -11.15 0.32 4.02
N ARG A 22 -11.89 -0.45 3.21
CA ARG A 22 -11.48 -1.78 2.75
C ARG A 22 -10.92 -1.66 1.33
N LEU A 23 -9.79 -2.31 1.09
CA LEU A 23 -9.26 -2.44 -0.27
C LEU A 23 -10.05 -3.52 -1.01
N ASP A 24 -10.69 -3.14 -2.12
CA ASP A 24 -11.45 -4.09 -2.96
C ASP A 24 -10.54 -4.94 -3.83
N ALA A 25 -9.47 -4.36 -4.38
CA ALA A 25 -8.49 -5.06 -5.20
C ALA A 25 -7.06 -4.50 -5.02
N VAL A 26 -6.07 -5.37 -5.21
CA VAL A 26 -4.63 -5.02 -5.13
C VAL A 26 -3.93 -5.60 -6.36
N ILE A 27 -3.24 -4.75 -7.13
CA ILE A 27 -2.53 -5.13 -8.36
C ILE A 27 -1.04 -4.82 -8.20
N PRO A 28 -0.19 -5.80 -7.85
CA PRO A 28 1.25 -5.60 -7.76
C PRO A 28 1.86 -5.49 -9.16
N ARG A 29 2.48 -4.35 -9.48
CA ARG A 29 3.14 -4.10 -10.78
C ARG A 29 4.66 -4.08 -10.73
N ARG A 30 5.26 -4.19 -9.54
CA ARG A 30 6.71 -4.05 -9.34
C ARG A 30 7.29 -5.31 -8.68
N PRO A 31 8.01 -6.16 -9.43
CA PRO A 31 8.54 -7.41 -8.90
C PRO A 31 9.87 -7.26 -8.13
N ASN A 32 10.56 -6.12 -8.23
CA ASN A 32 11.95 -5.95 -7.77
C ASN A 32 12.10 -4.92 -6.63
N LEU A 33 11.27 -5.04 -5.60
CA LEU A 33 11.44 -4.25 -4.37
C LEU A 33 12.62 -4.78 -3.54
N ARG A 34 13.22 -3.92 -2.71
CA ARG A 34 14.29 -4.32 -1.76
C ARG A 34 13.85 -5.49 -0.87
N PHE A 35 12.58 -5.50 -0.49
CA PHE A 35 11.91 -6.61 0.17
C PHE A 35 10.73 -7.06 -0.71
N PRO A 36 10.56 -8.36 -0.96
CA PRO A 36 9.46 -8.86 -1.75
C PRO A 36 8.11 -8.57 -1.08
N LEU A 37 7.06 -8.45 -1.89
CA LEU A 37 5.70 -8.41 -1.37
C LEU A 37 5.32 -9.77 -0.77
N PRO A 38 4.45 -9.84 0.24
CA PRO A 38 3.98 -11.10 0.80
C PRO A 38 3.29 -11.98 -0.25
N ASP A 39 3.49 -13.29 -0.14
CA ASP A 39 2.76 -14.27 -0.94
C ASP A 39 1.25 -14.12 -0.72
N GLY A 40 0.50 -14.16 -1.82
CA GLY A 40 -0.97 -14.07 -1.78
C GLY A 40 -1.53 -12.67 -1.45
N LEU A 41 -0.74 -11.60 -1.49
CA LEU A 41 -1.22 -10.22 -1.25
C LEU A 41 -2.43 -9.85 -2.12
N ALA A 42 -2.49 -10.36 -3.35
CA ALA A 42 -3.60 -10.12 -4.28
C ALA A 42 -4.75 -11.15 -4.19
N SER A 43 -4.60 -12.22 -3.42
CA SER A 43 -5.51 -13.38 -3.43
C SER A 43 -6.94 -13.07 -2.94
N GLY A 44 -7.13 -11.99 -2.18
CA GLY A 44 -8.44 -11.52 -1.72
C GLY A 44 -9.06 -10.42 -2.58
N SER A 45 -8.44 -10.06 -3.72
CA SER A 45 -8.98 -9.02 -4.58
C SER A 45 -10.28 -9.46 -5.24
N ARG A 46 -11.34 -8.68 -5.02
CA ARG A 46 -12.64 -8.88 -5.67
C ARG A 46 -12.59 -8.13 -6.99
N ALA A 47 -12.45 -8.86 -8.10
CA ALA A 47 -12.62 -8.28 -9.43
C ALA A 47 -14.07 -7.81 -9.59
N ALA A 48 -14.25 -6.54 -9.97
CA ALA A 48 -15.49 -6.04 -10.54
C ALA A 48 -15.48 -6.30 -12.06
#